data_AF-A0A7J2L4Y6-F1
#
_entry.id   AF-A0A7J2L4Y6-F1
#
_cell.length_a   1.000
_cell.length_b   1.000
_cell.length_c   1.000
_cell.angle_alpha   90.00
_cell.angle_beta   90.00
_cell.angle_gamma   90.00
#
_symmetry.space_group_name_H-M   'P 1'
#
loop_
_entity.id
_entity.type
_entity.pdbx_description
1 polymer ?
#
loop_
_entity_poly.entity_id
_entity_poly.type
_entity_poly.pdbx_seq_one_letter_code
_entity_poly.pdbx_strand_id
1 'polypeptide(L)'
;MTGLNSSERRIPVVSVPIEYYIRAKALLSSYLHSRFKVAFSHCKAYIPLTEDTNPTFLPRLDGFNGSFEYFSAKIFPFRTTSLGLKELEKKHGIKMPKSINIIGDILTINEIPEDSTDKADLVGSILRHNFGVRAVFLKVREYSGTIRVASWRKLCGWGDTFTLHKENGCYFALDISKVFFNPRLGTERLRITNMIQYPENVIDMFAGVGPFAIQIAKKTGSFVHAIDINPHAIKFLEINQNINKVNINIVEGDAKKVIHSIRDMADRIIMNFP
;
A
#
# COMPACT_ATOMS: atom_id res chain seq x y z
N MET A 1 18.93 14.82 -32.38
CA MET A 1 18.92 15.86 -31.31
C MET A 1 17.53 15.79 -30.68
N THR A 2 17.28 15.48 -29.41
CA THR A 2 18.03 15.68 -28.16
C THR A 2 17.78 14.50 -27.20
N GLY A 3 18.71 13.54 -27.17
CA GLY A 3 18.75 12.48 -26.16
C GLY A 3 19.42 12.96 -24.88
N LEU A 4 18.97 14.08 -24.32
CA LEU A 4 19.44 14.53 -23.01
C LEU A 4 18.94 13.55 -21.95
N ASN A 5 19.88 12.79 -21.39
CA ASN A 5 19.88 12.19 -20.06
C ASN A 5 18.54 12.32 -19.31
N SER A 6 17.61 11.39 -19.58
CA SER A 6 16.38 11.22 -18.78
C SER A 6 16.65 10.96 -17.29
N SER A 7 17.93 10.83 -16.91
CA SER A 7 18.42 10.51 -15.59
C SER A 7 18.37 11.67 -14.57
N GLU A 8 18.26 12.92 -15.01
CA GLU A 8 18.24 14.11 -14.15
C GLU A 8 16.94 14.94 -14.27
N ARG A 9 16.02 14.55 -15.16
CA ARG A 9 14.80 15.31 -15.42
C ARG A 9 13.95 15.42 -14.15
N ARG A 10 13.71 16.65 -13.71
CA ARG A 10 12.79 16.95 -12.61
C ARG A 10 11.41 17.26 -13.19
N ILE A 11 10.37 16.73 -12.56
CA ILE A 11 8.97 16.93 -12.96
C ILE A 11 8.20 17.62 -11.84
N PRO A 12 7.15 18.40 -12.17
CA PRO A 12 6.28 19.02 -11.18
C PRO A 12 5.46 17.97 -10.42
N VAL A 13 5.33 18.15 -9.12
CA VAL A 13 4.66 17.20 -8.22
C VAL A 13 3.86 17.97 -7.19
N VAL A 14 2.62 17.52 -6.97
CA VAL A 14 1.86 17.91 -5.79
C VAL A 14 1.98 16.81 -4.75
N SER A 15 2.44 17.16 -3.55
CA SER A 15 2.45 16.25 -2.40
C SER A 15 1.30 16.60 -1.45
N VAL A 16 0.58 15.60 -0.94
CA VAL A 16 -0.49 15.77 0.05
C VAL A 16 -0.44 14.68 1.11
N PRO A 17 -0.88 14.93 2.36
CA PRO A 17 -1.16 13.88 3.33
C PRO A 17 -2.12 12.83 2.76
N ILE A 18 -1.94 11.57 3.15
CA ILE A 18 -2.64 10.45 2.51
C ILE A 18 -4.17 10.54 2.61
N GLU A 19 -4.70 11.11 3.70
CA GLU A 19 -6.13 11.34 3.92
C GLU A 19 -6.79 12.24 2.85
N TYR A 20 -6.00 13.08 2.18
CA TYR A 20 -6.48 13.97 1.11
C TYR A 20 -6.25 13.40 -0.29
N TYR A 21 -5.48 12.32 -0.43
CA TYR A 21 -5.02 11.80 -1.72
C TYR A 21 -6.15 11.61 -2.74
N ILE A 22 -7.25 10.96 -2.37
CA ILE A 22 -8.33 10.65 -3.32
C ILE A 22 -8.95 11.95 -3.87
N ARG A 23 -9.18 12.94 -3.00
CA ARG A 23 -9.75 14.23 -3.38
C ARG A 23 -8.77 15.04 -4.23
N ALA A 24 -7.51 15.14 -3.79
CA ALA A 24 -6.46 15.86 -4.52
C ALA A 24 -6.25 15.25 -5.92
N LYS A 25 -6.20 13.92 -6.03
CA LYS A 25 -6.05 13.24 -7.33
C LYS A 25 -7.24 13.49 -8.27
N ALA A 26 -8.46 13.54 -7.75
CA ALA A 26 -9.64 13.85 -8.57
C ALA A 26 -9.57 15.30 -9.09
N LEU A 27 -9.19 16.24 -8.22
CA LEU A 27 -9.04 17.65 -8.55
C LEU A 27 -7.91 17.90 -9.58
N LEU A 28 -6.83 17.12 -9.50
CA LEU A 28 -5.67 17.22 -10.38
C LEU A 28 -5.79 16.35 -11.64
N SER A 29 -6.96 15.76 -11.92
CA SER A 29 -7.12 14.73 -12.95
C SER A 29 -6.65 15.15 -14.35
N SER A 30 -6.83 16.41 -14.74
CA SER A 30 -6.38 16.98 -16.02
C SER A 30 -4.88 17.28 -16.09
N TYR A 31 -4.19 17.30 -14.94
CA TYR A 31 -2.77 17.64 -14.83
C TYR A 31 -1.90 16.39 -14.64
N LEU A 32 -2.49 15.19 -14.52
CA LEU A 32 -1.74 13.99 -14.17
C LEU A 32 -0.75 13.60 -15.27
N HIS A 33 0.48 13.29 -14.87
CA HIS A 33 1.48 12.77 -15.78
C HIS A 33 1.03 11.41 -16.37
N SER A 34 1.12 11.24 -17.68
CA SER A 34 0.63 10.03 -18.37
C SER A 34 1.48 8.77 -18.11
N ARG A 35 2.81 8.94 -18.06
CA ARG A 35 3.79 7.86 -17.85
C ARG A 35 3.97 7.43 -16.39
N PHE A 36 4.06 8.40 -15.48
CA PHE A 36 4.39 8.16 -14.07
C PHE A 36 3.12 7.97 -13.23
N LYS A 37 3.19 7.02 -12.31
CA LYS A 37 2.16 6.75 -11.31
C LYS A 37 2.48 7.52 -10.03
N VAL A 38 1.47 7.72 -9.19
CA VAL A 38 1.61 8.31 -7.86
C VAL A 38 2.58 7.47 -7.02
N ALA A 39 3.52 8.13 -6.35
CA ALA A 39 4.40 7.53 -5.36
C ALA A 39 3.89 7.80 -3.95
N PHE A 40 4.10 6.88 -3.02
CA PHE A 40 3.68 7.04 -1.62
C PHE A 40 4.88 6.93 -0.69
N SER A 41 5.06 7.87 0.22
CA SER A 41 6.13 7.81 1.24
C SER A 41 5.80 8.73 2.41
N HIS A 42 6.25 8.40 3.63
CA HIS A 42 6.07 9.24 4.82
C HIS A 42 4.60 9.69 5.05
N CYS A 43 3.65 8.78 4.91
CA CYS A 43 2.21 9.06 5.01
C CYS A 43 1.69 10.15 4.03
N LYS A 44 2.40 10.38 2.92
CA LYS A 44 2.02 11.32 1.86
C LYS A 44 1.90 10.62 0.51
N ALA A 45 1.06 11.19 -0.35
CA ALA A 45 1.00 10.87 -1.77
C ALA A 45 1.75 11.95 -2.56
N TYR A 46 2.59 11.54 -3.49
CA TYR A 46 3.35 12.38 -4.42
C TYR A 46 2.76 12.18 -5.81
N ILE A 47 2.01 13.17 -6.28
CA ILE A 47 1.21 13.12 -7.50
C ILE A 47 2.00 13.78 -8.62
N PRO A 48 2.58 13.02 -9.57
CA PRO A 48 3.35 13.60 -10.67
C PRO A 48 2.42 14.28 -11.67
N LEU A 49 2.78 15.49 -12.08
CA LEU A 49 2.01 16.32 -13.02
C LEU A 49 2.71 16.44 -14.39
N THR A 50 1.99 16.90 -15.41
CA THR A 50 2.56 17.20 -16.73
C THR A 50 3.56 18.35 -16.64
N GLU A 51 4.59 18.33 -17.49
CA GLU A 51 5.74 19.23 -17.36
C GLU A 51 5.43 20.70 -17.62
N ASP A 52 4.37 20.97 -18.37
CA ASP A 52 3.82 22.29 -18.66
C ASP A 52 2.94 22.84 -17.53
N THR A 53 2.75 22.09 -16.44
CA THR A 53 1.95 22.53 -15.29
C THR A 53 2.55 23.78 -14.65
N ASN A 54 1.81 24.88 -14.73
CA ASN A 54 2.09 26.10 -14.01
C ASN A 54 1.39 26.09 -12.63
N PRO A 55 2.12 26.26 -11.52
CA PRO A 55 1.56 26.29 -10.16
C PRO A 55 0.41 27.29 -9.97
N THR A 56 0.45 28.43 -10.66
CA THR A 56 -0.57 29.49 -10.55
C THR A 56 -1.93 29.03 -11.08
N PHE A 57 -1.98 28.04 -11.97
CA PHE A 57 -3.21 27.48 -12.50
C PHE A 57 -3.66 26.22 -11.76
N LEU A 58 -2.93 25.79 -10.72
CA LEU A 58 -3.39 24.68 -9.92
C LEU A 58 -4.62 25.09 -9.09
N PRO A 59 -5.62 24.21 -9.00
CA PRO A 59 -6.71 24.41 -8.06
C PRO A 59 -6.17 24.67 -6.65
N ARG A 60 -6.83 25.52 -5.86
CA ARG A 60 -6.37 25.87 -4.50
C ARG A 60 -6.13 24.60 -3.68
N LEU A 61 -4.86 24.35 -3.34
CA LEU A 61 -4.43 23.18 -2.59
C LEU A 61 -4.47 23.39 -1.07
N ASP A 62 -4.72 24.63 -0.61
CA ASP A 62 -4.67 25.02 0.80
C ASP A 62 -5.57 24.14 1.69
N GLY A 63 -6.71 23.69 1.16
CA GLY A 63 -7.63 22.79 1.87
C GLY A 63 -7.16 21.33 2.02
N PHE A 64 -6.01 20.97 1.44
CA PHE A 64 -5.44 19.61 1.46
C PHE A 64 -4.08 19.54 2.16
N ASN A 65 -3.59 20.64 2.75
CA ASN A 65 -2.24 20.75 3.31
C ASN A 65 -1.16 20.26 2.32
N GLY A 66 -1.34 20.61 1.03
CA GLY A 66 -0.46 20.17 -0.04
C GLY A 66 0.72 21.08 -0.29
N SER A 67 1.80 20.55 -0.88
CA SER A 67 2.92 21.33 -1.41
C SER A 67 3.13 21.07 -2.90
N PHE A 68 3.63 22.07 -3.62
CA PHE A 68 4.08 21.93 -5.00
C PHE A 68 5.61 22.02 -5.05
N GLU A 69 6.24 20.98 -5.57
CA GLU A 69 7.69 20.85 -5.63
C GLU A 69 8.13 20.08 -6.88
N TYR A 70 9.41 20.19 -7.24
CA TYR A 70 9.98 19.44 -8.37
C TYR A 70 10.78 18.23 -7.86
N PHE A 71 10.47 17.03 -8.34
CA PHE A 71 11.20 15.80 -7.97
C PHE A 71 11.85 15.16 -9.19
N SER A 72 12.95 14.41 -8.97
CA SER A 72 13.51 13.56 -10.02
C SER A 72 12.48 12.55 -10.49
N ALA A 73 12.26 12.47 -11.81
CA ALA A 73 11.33 11.51 -12.41
C ALA A 73 11.63 10.04 -12.03
N LYS A 74 12.89 9.72 -11.69
CA LYS A 74 13.33 8.37 -11.30
C LYS A 74 12.62 7.81 -10.07
N ILE A 75 12.13 8.67 -9.18
CA ILE A 75 11.50 8.20 -7.93
C ILE A 75 10.14 7.55 -8.19
N PHE A 76 9.48 7.90 -9.30
CA PHE A 76 8.11 7.52 -9.52
C PHE A 76 7.98 6.09 -10.09
N PRO A 77 6.98 5.33 -9.61
CA PRO A 77 6.52 4.14 -10.29
C PRO A 77 6.00 4.48 -11.69
N PHE A 78 5.95 3.50 -12.59
CA PHE A 78 5.53 3.73 -13.98
C PHE A 78 4.72 2.54 -14.52
N ARG A 79 4.07 2.75 -15.67
CA ARG A 79 3.40 1.66 -16.41
C ARG A 79 4.44 0.88 -17.20
N THR A 80 4.39 -0.44 -17.10
CA THR A 80 5.31 -1.35 -17.79
C THR A 80 4.61 -2.67 -18.08
N THR A 81 5.05 -3.36 -19.12
CA THR A 81 4.67 -4.75 -19.38
C THR A 81 5.71 -5.63 -18.69
N SER A 82 5.29 -6.30 -17.61
CA SER A 82 6.18 -7.12 -16.80
C SER A 82 6.41 -8.48 -17.42
N LEU A 83 7.67 -8.92 -17.45
CA LEU A 83 8.05 -10.30 -17.71
C LEU A 83 7.88 -11.16 -16.46
N GLY A 84 7.68 -12.46 -16.66
CA GLY A 84 7.69 -13.45 -15.58
C GLY A 84 9.09 -13.63 -14.98
N LEU A 85 9.18 -14.12 -13.74
CA LEU A 85 10.46 -14.26 -13.05
C LEU A 85 11.44 -15.19 -13.81
N LYS A 86 10.96 -16.30 -14.38
CA LYS A 86 11.79 -17.21 -15.20
C LYS A 86 12.33 -16.54 -16.48
N GLU A 87 11.54 -15.67 -17.09
CA GLU A 87 11.97 -14.92 -18.27
C GLU A 87 13.02 -13.87 -17.91
N LEU A 88 12.87 -13.22 -16.75
CA LEU A 88 13.89 -12.33 -16.20
C LEU A 88 15.20 -13.08 -15.91
N GLU A 89 15.12 -14.29 -15.34
CA GLU A 89 16.31 -15.13 -15.13
C GLU A 89 17.05 -15.37 -16.43
N LYS A 90 16.34 -15.81 -17.47
CA LYS A 90 16.92 -16.07 -18.79
C LYS A 90 17.50 -14.80 -19.42
N LYS A 91 16.81 -13.67 -19.30
CA LYS A 91 17.21 -12.39 -19.91
C LYS A 91 18.47 -11.81 -19.26
N HIS A 92 18.60 -11.92 -17.94
CA HIS A 92 19.67 -11.28 -17.20
C HIS A 92 20.80 -12.23 -16.79
N GLY A 93 20.63 -13.54 -16.92
CA GLY A 93 21.60 -14.54 -16.47
C GLY A 93 21.82 -14.51 -14.95
N ILE A 94 20.79 -14.13 -14.20
CA ILE A 94 20.81 -13.98 -12.73
C ILE A 94 19.60 -14.70 -12.16
N LYS A 95 19.78 -15.46 -11.09
CA LYS A 95 18.69 -16.17 -10.41
C LYS A 95 17.74 -15.16 -9.75
N MET A 96 16.44 -15.33 -9.97
CA MET A 96 15.41 -14.46 -9.42
C MET A 96 14.79 -15.11 -8.18
N PRO A 97 14.25 -14.31 -7.25
CA PRO A 97 13.50 -14.84 -6.12
C PRO A 97 12.37 -15.78 -6.56
N LYS A 98 12.03 -16.78 -5.73
CA LYS A 98 10.95 -17.73 -6.05
C LYS A 98 9.57 -17.07 -6.18
N SER A 99 9.33 -16.03 -5.38
CA SER A 99 8.10 -15.27 -5.43
C SER A 99 8.33 -13.81 -5.06
N ILE A 100 7.42 -12.96 -5.51
CA ILE A 100 7.37 -11.53 -5.20
C ILE A 100 5.98 -11.19 -4.64
N ASN A 101 5.87 -10.06 -3.95
CA ASN A 101 4.59 -9.46 -3.60
C ASN A 101 4.61 -7.98 -3.96
N ILE A 102 3.54 -7.48 -4.56
CA ILE A 102 3.35 -6.04 -4.80
C ILE A 102 2.31 -5.54 -3.81
N ILE A 103 2.66 -4.53 -3.02
CA ILE A 103 1.78 -3.87 -2.06
C ILE A 103 1.81 -2.39 -2.40
N GLY A 104 0.67 -1.84 -2.82
CA GLY A 104 0.59 -0.50 -3.41
C GLY A 104 1.63 -0.26 -4.50
N ASP A 105 2.53 0.69 -4.25
CA ASP A 105 3.62 1.08 -5.15
C ASP A 105 4.97 0.45 -4.80
N ILE A 106 5.05 -0.49 -3.86
CA ILE A 106 6.28 -1.18 -3.47
C ILE A 106 6.22 -2.68 -3.78
N LEU A 107 7.40 -3.29 -3.90
CA LEU A 107 7.55 -4.74 -4.07
C LEU A 107 8.37 -5.31 -2.92
N THR A 108 7.92 -6.45 -2.39
CA THR A 108 8.64 -7.18 -1.34
C THR A 108 9.05 -8.56 -1.83
N ILE A 109 10.21 -9.01 -1.35
CA ILE A 109 10.73 -10.36 -1.56
C ILE A 109 11.18 -10.95 -0.22
N ASN A 110 11.01 -12.25 -0.06
CA ASN A 110 11.36 -12.94 1.19
C ASN A 110 12.85 -13.30 1.25
N GLU A 111 13.43 -13.69 0.11
CA GLU A 111 14.80 -14.20 0.03
C GLU A 111 15.45 -13.78 -1.30
N ILE A 112 16.77 -13.62 -1.28
CA ILE A 112 17.61 -13.56 -2.49
C ILE A 112 18.16 -14.97 -2.70
N PRO A 113 18.12 -15.54 -3.91
CA PRO A 113 18.75 -16.83 -4.18
C PRO A 113 20.25 -16.80 -3.86
N GLU A 114 20.81 -17.88 -3.31
CA GLU A 114 22.22 -17.98 -2.90
C GLU A 114 23.17 -17.53 -4.02
N ASP A 115 22.97 -18.04 -5.24
CA ASP A 115 23.72 -17.71 -6.46
C ASP A 115 23.68 -16.22 -6.87
N SER A 116 22.82 -15.43 -6.23
CA SER A 116 22.59 -14.01 -6.54
C SER A 116 22.76 -13.10 -5.33
N THR A 117 23.30 -13.61 -4.22
CA THR A 117 23.50 -12.87 -2.97
C THR A 117 24.33 -11.59 -3.18
N ASP A 118 25.47 -11.70 -3.87
CA ASP A 118 26.35 -10.56 -4.16
C ASP A 118 25.74 -9.56 -5.17
N LYS A 119 24.62 -9.95 -5.81
CA LYS A 119 23.90 -9.17 -6.81
C LYS A 119 22.53 -8.69 -6.30
N ALA A 120 22.31 -8.68 -4.98
CA ALA A 120 21.00 -8.35 -4.39
C ALA A 120 20.44 -7.01 -4.87
N ASP A 121 21.25 -5.96 -4.95
CA ASP A 121 20.80 -4.62 -5.38
C ASP A 121 20.49 -4.58 -6.89
N LEU A 122 21.21 -5.38 -7.69
CA LEU A 122 20.94 -5.57 -9.12
C LEU A 122 19.63 -6.33 -9.33
N VAL A 123 19.39 -7.42 -8.57
CA VAL A 123 18.09 -8.12 -8.55
C VAL A 123 16.97 -7.15 -8.18
N GLY A 124 17.16 -6.35 -7.13
CA GLY A 124 16.21 -5.29 -6.76
C GLY A 124 15.92 -4.33 -7.92
N SER A 125 16.96 -3.85 -8.61
CA SER A 125 16.83 -2.92 -9.73
C SER A 125 16.10 -3.53 -10.92
N ILE A 126 16.38 -4.80 -11.25
CA ILE A 126 15.68 -5.55 -12.30
C ILE A 126 14.19 -5.67 -11.96
N LEU A 127 13.87 -6.10 -10.74
CA LEU A 127 12.48 -6.23 -10.27
C LEU A 127 11.76 -4.88 -10.28
N ARG A 128 12.40 -3.83 -9.78
CA ARG A 128 11.84 -2.48 -9.75
C ARG A 128 11.44 -2.01 -11.14
N HIS A 129 12.34 -2.17 -12.11
CA HIS A 129 12.10 -1.74 -13.48
C HIS A 129 11.04 -2.61 -14.17
N ASN A 130 11.12 -3.93 -14.00
CA ASN A 130 10.17 -4.88 -14.62
C ASN A 130 8.73 -4.69 -14.15
N PHE A 131 8.53 -4.44 -12.85
CA PHE A 131 7.19 -4.29 -12.26
C PHE A 131 6.76 -2.82 -12.14
N GLY A 132 7.63 -1.87 -12.47
CA GLY A 132 7.30 -0.43 -12.48
C GLY A 132 6.92 0.11 -11.10
N VAL A 133 7.54 -0.43 -10.04
CA VAL A 133 7.29 -0.06 -8.64
C VAL A 133 8.26 1.04 -8.18
N ARG A 134 7.89 1.77 -7.11
CA ARG A 134 8.69 2.85 -6.52
C ARG A 134 9.96 2.30 -5.86
N ALA A 135 9.86 1.19 -5.14
CA ALA A 135 10.95 0.62 -4.35
C ALA A 135 10.80 -0.91 -4.16
N VAL A 136 11.92 -1.57 -3.89
CA VAL A 136 11.99 -3.01 -3.60
C VAL A 136 12.61 -3.26 -2.24
N PHE A 137 11.95 -4.08 -1.42
CA PHE A 137 12.35 -4.42 -0.07
C PHE A 137 12.56 -5.92 0.10
N LEU A 138 13.68 -6.30 0.72
CA LEU A 138 14.02 -7.66 1.11
C LEU A 138 13.66 -7.88 2.58
N LYS A 139 12.99 -8.98 2.88
CA LYS A 139 12.74 -9.42 4.25
C LYS A 139 14.04 -9.86 4.90
N VAL A 140 14.34 -9.34 6.08
CA VAL A 140 15.59 -9.66 6.84
C VAL A 140 15.29 -10.50 8.07
N ARG A 141 14.08 -10.35 8.64
CA ARG A 141 13.61 -11.14 9.78
C ARG A 141 12.16 -11.56 9.56
N GLU A 142 11.86 -12.79 9.96
CA GLU A 142 10.51 -13.31 10.00
C GLU A 142 9.64 -12.55 11.00
N TYR A 143 8.33 -12.72 10.86
CA TYR A 143 7.34 -12.11 11.75
C TYR A 143 7.54 -12.59 13.18
N SER A 144 7.79 -11.67 14.12
CA SER A 144 8.02 -11.99 15.53
C SER A 144 7.05 -11.27 16.47
N GLY A 145 6.93 -11.80 17.67
CA GLY A 145 6.10 -11.25 18.74
C GLY A 145 4.59 -11.30 18.47
N THR A 146 3.82 -10.69 19.36
CA THR A 146 2.35 -10.62 19.30
C THR A 146 1.84 -9.80 18.12
N ILE A 147 2.59 -8.78 17.67
CA ILE A 147 2.19 -7.87 16.59
C ILE A 147 2.58 -8.35 15.17
N ARG A 148 3.34 -9.45 15.06
CA ARG A 148 3.68 -10.12 13.78
C ARG A 148 4.24 -9.15 12.73
N VAL A 149 5.25 -8.37 13.09
CA VAL A 149 5.92 -7.40 12.19
C VAL A 149 7.24 -7.98 11.68
N ALA A 150 7.49 -7.83 10.38
CA ALA A 150 8.75 -8.22 9.74
C ALA A 150 9.72 -7.04 9.64
N SER A 151 11.03 -7.33 9.59
CA SER A 151 12.05 -6.33 9.30
C SER A 151 12.43 -6.35 7.82
N TRP A 152 12.62 -5.16 7.23
CA TRP A 152 12.84 -5.00 5.80
C TRP A 152 14.10 -4.20 5.51
N ARG A 153 14.91 -4.64 4.54
CA ARG A 153 16.02 -3.89 3.95
C ARG A 153 15.62 -3.40 2.57
N LYS A 154 15.73 -2.10 2.31
CA LYS A 154 15.53 -1.55 0.97
C LYS A 154 16.70 -1.97 0.07
N LEU A 155 16.40 -2.63 -1.05
CA LEU A 155 17.40 -2.99 -2.07
C LEU A 155 17.61 -1.85 -3.06
N CYS A 156 16.52 -1.20 -3.48
CA CYS A 156 16.59 -0.08 -4.41
C CYS A 156 15.32 0.79 -4.37
N GLY A 157 15.37 1.91 -5.07
CA GLY A 157 14.27 2.85 -5.21
C GLY A 157 14.26 3.95 -4.15
N TRP A 158 13.17 4.71 -4.10
CA TRP A 158 13.07 5.93 -3.30
C TRP A 158 12.04 5.80 -2.18
N GLY A 159 12.24 6.52 -1.08
CA GLY A 159 11.33 6.62 0.07
C GLY A 159 11.43 5.47 1.07
N ASP A 160 10.42 5.39 1.95
CA ASP A 160 10.25 4.47 3.08
C ASP A 160 9.29 3.31 2.75
N THR A 161 8.92 2.52 3.77
CA THR A 161 8.06 1.33 3.69
C THR A 161 6.55 1.63 3.67
N PHE A 162 6.17 2.89 3.76
CA PHE A 162 4.78 3.33 3.64
C PHE A 162 4.27 3.19 2.21
N THR A 163 3.00 2.77 2.06
CA THR A 163 2.33 2.72 0.76
C THR A 163 0.80 2.82 0.90
N LEU A 164 0.12 3.01 -0.23
CA LEU A 164 -1.33 2.89 -0.36
C LEU A 164 -1.67 1.73 -1.29
N HIS A 165 -2.21 0.66 -0.75
CA HIS A 165 -2.64 -0.50 -1.51
C HIS A 165 -4.12 -0.37 -1.91
N LYS A 166 -4.45 -0.71 -3.15
CA LYS A 166 -5.84 -0.75 -3.63
C LYS A 166 -6.23 -2.20 -3.86
N GLU A 167 -7.32 -2.62 -3.24
CA GLU A 167 -7.86 -3.97 -3.37
C GLU A 167 -9.39 -3.92 -3.29
N ASN A 168 -10.08 -4.67 -4.15
CA ASN A 168 -11.54 -4.85 -4.11
C ASN A 168 -12.37 -3.55 -3.99
N GLY A 169 -11.88 -2.45 -4.58
CA GLY A 169 -12.55 -1.13 -4.53
C GLY A 169 -12.27 -0.32 -3.25
N CYS A 170 -11.42 -0.83 -2.36
CA CYS A 170 -10.98 -0.17 -1.13
C CYS A 170 -9.51 0.26 -1.22
N TYR A 171 -9.15 1.22 -0.39
CA TYR A 171 -7.79 1.76 -0.26
C TYR A 171 -7.24 1.48 1.15
N PHE A 172 -5.99 1.04 1.24
CA PHE A 172 -5.35 0.65 2.49
C PHE A 172 -3.99 1.31 2.60
N ALA A 173 -3.93 2.40 3.36
CA ALA A 173 -2.70 3.03 3.80
C ALA A 173 -2.07 2.13 4.88
N LEU A 174 -0.79 1.82 4.72
CA LEU A 174 -0.07 0.95 5.63
C LEU A 174 1.44 1.16 5.52
N ASP A 175 2.16 0.76 6.56
CA ASP A 175 3.62 0.72 6.60
C ASP A 175 4.07 -0.72 6.90
N ILE A 176 4.67 -1.39 5.91
CA ILE A 176 5.02 -2.82 6.01
C ILE A 176 6.03 -3.13 7.12
N SER A 177 6.72 -2.11 7.66
CA SER A 177 7.63 -2.27 8.79
C SER A 177 6.96 -2.09 10.16
N LYS A 178 5.64 -1.82 10.19
CA LYS A 178 4.88 -1.56 11.43
C LYS A 178 3.63 -2.42 11.57
N VAL A 179 3.13 -2.96 10.46
CA VAL A 179 1.89 -3.75 10.44
C VAL A 179 2.04 -4.99 9.55
N PHE A 180 1.27 -6.02 9.88
CA PHE A 180 1.10 -7.18 9.01
C PHE A 180 0.12 -6.85 7.87
N PHE A 181 0.47 -7.20 6.64
CA PHE A 181 -0.43 -7.13 5.49
C PHE A 181 -0.06 -8.20 4.47
N ASN A 182 -1.06 -8.97 4.02
CA ASN A 182 -0.89 -9.97 2.95
C ASN A 182 -1.79 -9.61 1.76
N PRO A 183 -1.21 -9.18 0.61
CA PRO A 183 -1.99 -8.86 -0.59
C PRO A 183 -2.59 -10.11 -1.27
N ARG A 184 -2.09 -11.32 -0.97
CA ARG A 184 -2.59 -12.57 -1.59
C ARG A 184 -3.95 -13.00 -1.05
N LEU A 185 -4.37 -12.46 0.09
CA LEU A 185 -5.66 -12.76 0.71
C LEU A 185 -6.83 -11.96 0.10
N GLY A 186 -6.59 -11.14 -0.93
CA GLY A 186 -7.65 -10.29 -1.50
C GLY A 186 -8.86 -11.05 -2.04
N THR A 187 -8.65 -12.20 -2.69
CA THR A 187 -9.74 -13.07 -3.16
C THR A 187 -10.54 -13.65 -2.00
N GLU A 188 -9.85 -14.09 -0.94
CA GLU A 188 -10.51 -14.65 0.25
C GLU A 188 -11.31 -13.58 0.99
N ARG A 189 -10.75 -12.38 1.14
CA ARG A 189 -11.48 -11.24 1.69
C ARG A 189 -12.75 -10.94 0.91
N LEU A 190 -12.66 -10.92 -0.42
CA LEU A 190 -13.84 -10.72 -1.28
C LEU A 190 -14.88 -11.82 -1.09
N ARG A 191 -14.43 -13.08 -1.04
CA ARG A 191 -15.30 -14.25 -0.85
C ARG A 191 -16.10 -14.13 0.44
N ILE A 192 -15.44 -13.85 1.56
CA ILE A 192 -16.08 -13.66 2.86
C ILE A 192 -17.01 -12.44 2.86
N THR A 193 -16.58 -11.31 2.29
CA THR A 193 -17.44 -10.11 2.19
C THR A 193 -18.73 -10.41 1.43
N ASN A 194 -18.68 -11.20 0.36
CA ASN A 194 -19.88 -11.55 -0.41
C ASN A 194 -20.84 -12.51 0.32
N MET A 195 -20.40 -13.15 1.41
CA MET A 195 -21.26 -14.01 2.23
C MET A 195 -22.02 -13.24 3.31
N ILE A 196 -21.64 -11.98 3.58
CA ILE A 196 -22.24 -11.15 4.61
C ILE A 196 -23.46 -10.44 4.04
N GLN A 197 -24.59 -10.55 4.74
CA GLN A 197 -25.83 -9.86 4.39
C GLN A 197 -26.04 -8.63 5.28
N TYR A 198 -26.79 -7.66 4.77
CA TYR A 198 -27.21 -6.51 5.57
C TYR A 198 -28.57 -6.79 6.23
N PRO A 199 -28.78 -6.38 7.49
CA PRO A 199 -27.78 -5.94 8.45
C PRO A 199 -27.15 -7.13 9.19
N GLU A 200 -25.81 -7.21 9.23
CA GLU A 200 -25.07 -8.09 10.14
C GLU A 200 -24.20 -7.24 11.08
N ASN A 201 -24.05 -7.68 12.32
CA ASN A 201 -23.03 -7.20 13.25
C ASN A 201 -21.81 -8.12 13.15
N VAL A 202 -20.74 -7.64 12.54
CA VAL A 202 -19.54 -8.42 12.29
C VAL A 202 -18.44 -8.03 13.27
N ILE A 203 -17.76 -9.00 13.86
CA ILE A 203 -16.55 -8.78 14.66
C ILE A 203 -15.33 -9.30 13.90
N ASP A 204 -14.40 -8.41 13.59
CA ASP A 204 -13.06 -8.73 13.09
C ASP A 204 -12.08 -8.68 14.27
N MET A 205 -11.69 -9.86 14.77
CA MET A 205 -10.90 -9.98 16.00
C MET A 205 -9.43 -9.57 15.84
N PHE A 206 -8.91 -9.57 14.61
CA PHE A 206 -7.49 -9.31 14.31
C PHE A 206 -7.41 -8.43 13.05
N ALA A 207 -7.99 -7.25 13.15
CA ALA A 207 -8.35 -6.43 12.00
C ALA A 207 -7.13 -5.88 11.24
N GLY A 208 -5.98 -5.74 11.88
CA GLY A 208 -4.82 -5.05 11.33
C GLY A 208 -5.20 -3.66 10.82
N VAL A 209 -4.85 -3.36 9.58
CA VAL A 209 -5.24 -2.10 8.91
C VAL A 209 -6.66 -2.11 8.33
N GLY A 210 -7.45 -3.13 8.67
CA GLY A 210 -8.87 -3.31 8.35
C GLY A 210 -9.22 -3.84 6.97
N PRO A 211 -8.45 -4.74 6.32
CA PRO A 211 -8.78 -5.16 4.97
C PRO A 211 -10.08 -5.98 4.87
N PHE A 212 -10.48 -6.68 5.95
CA PHE A 212 -11.83 -7.23 6.09
C PHE A 212 -12.81 -6.14 6.53
N ALA A 213 -12.59 -5.53 7.70
CA ALA A 213 -13.55 -4.60 8.30
C ALA A 213 -14.00 -3.46 7.37
N ILE A 214 -13.06 -2.76 6.74
CA ILE A 214 -13.36 -1.66 5.81
C ILE A 214 -14.10 -2.17 4.58
N GLN A 215 -13.69 -3.31 4.05
CA GLN A 215 -14.29 -3.87 2.84
C GLN A 215 -15.73 -4.33 3.07
N ILE A 216 -15.98 -4.96 4.21
CA ILE A 216 -17.31 -5.41 4.63
C ILE A 216 -18.22 -4.19 4.80
N ALA A 217 -17.81 -3.23 5.64
CA ALA A 217 -18.59 -2.02 5.89
C ALA A 217 -18.90 -1.27 4.59
N LYS A 218 -17.92 -1.13 3.69
CA LYS A 218 -18.10 -0.41 2.42
C LYS A 218 -19.04 -1.11 1.44
N LYS A 219 -18.98 -2.43 1.35
CA LYS A 219 -19.71 -3.19 0.31
C LYS A 219 -21.10 -3.62 0.74
N THR A 220 -21.27 -3.91 2.02
CA THR A 220 -22.53 -4.46 2.55
C THR A 220 -23.32 -3.42 3.34
N GLY A 221 -22.67 -2.37 3.86
CA GLY A 221 -23.29 -1.43 4.80
C GLY A 221 -23.46 -1.99 6.22
N SER A 222 -23.04 -3.24 6.46
CA SER A 222 -23.11 -3.90 7.78
C SER A 222 -22.19 -3.25 8.80
N PHE A 223 -22.57 -3.35 10.07
CA PHE A 223 -21.79 -2.79 11.17
C PHE A 223 -20.62 -3.70 11.52
N VAL A 224 -19.44 -3.12 11.75
CA VAL A 224 -18.23 -3.89 12.03
C VAL A 224 -17.51 -3.37 13.27
N HIS A 225 -17.23 -4.28 14.20
CA HIS A 225 -16.25 -4.08 15.26
C HIS A 225 -14.89 -4.60 14.79
N ALA A 226 -13.90 -3.73 14.74
CA ALA A 226 -12.55 -4.06 14.30
C ALA A 226 -11.59 -3.94 15.48
N ILE A 227 -11.03 -5.06 15.91
CA ILE A 227 -10.16 -5.15 17.08
C ILE A 227 -8.74 -5.44 16.61
N ASP A 228 -7.76 -4.71 17.14
CA ASP A 228 -6.36 -5.08 16.99
C ASP A 228 -5.53 -4.65 18.20
N ILE A 229 -4.50 -5.44 18.51
CA ILE A 229 -3.59 -5.16 19.63
C ILE A 229 -2.45 -4.21 19.23
N ASN A 230 -2.19 -4.05 17.94
CA ASN A 230 -1.10 -3.23 17.44
C ASN A 230 -1.56 -1.76 17.28
N PRO A 231 -1.05 -0.81 18.08
CA PRO A 231 -1.45 0.59 18.00
C PRO A 231 -1.10 1.24 16.64
N HIS A 232 -0.09 0.74 15.93
CA HIS A 232 0.20 1.21 14.58
C HIS A 232 -0.86 0.75 13.57
N ALA A 233 -1.41 -0.46 13.74
CA ALA A 233 -2.47 -0.97 12.91
C ALA A 233 -3.76 -0.16 13.12
N ILE A 234 -4.10 0.14 14.38
CA ILE A 234 -5.22 1.02 14.75
C ILE A 234 -5.11 2.40 14.10
N LYS A 235 -3.95 3.06 14.17
CA LYS A 235 -3.74 4.36 13.50
C LYS A 235 -3.97 4.29 11.99
N PHE A 236 -3.49 3.23 11.33
CA PHE A 236 -3.74 3.06 9.90
C PHE A 236 -5.19 2.68 9.61
N LEU A 237 -5.86 1.95 10.50
CA LEU A 237 -7.27 1.62 10.40
C LEU A 237 -8.16 2.86 10.45
N GLU A 238 -7.87 3.81 11.35
CA GLU A 238 -8.55 5.12 11.41
C GLU A 238 -8.36 5.91 10.10
N ILE A 239 -7.12 5.97 9.60
CA ILE A 239 -6.82 6.58 8.30
C ILE A 239 -7.63 5.88 7.18
N ASN A 240 -7.68 4.55 7.18
CA ASN A 240 -8.37 3.76 6.16
C ASN A 240 -9.88 3.90 6.24
N GLN A 241 -10.46 4.02 7.44
CA GLN A 241 -11.86 4.36 7.65
C GLN A 241 -12.21 5.67 6.93
N ASN A 242 -11.41 6.71 7.17
CA ASN A 242 -11.62 8.04 6.59
C ASN A 242 -11.44 8.03 5.07
N ILE A 243 -10.37 7.41 4.56
CA ILE A 243 -10.09 7.32 3.12
C ILE A 243 -11.23 6.59 2.39
N ASN A 244 -11.81 5.55 2.99
CA ASN A 244 -12.87 4.76 2.37
C ASN A 244 -14.28 5.28 2.65
N LYS A 245 -14.42 6.30 3.51
CA LYS A 245 -15.70 6.91 3.91
C LYS A 245 -16.67 5.87 4.50
N VAL A 246 -16.16 5.03 5.38
CA VAL A 246 -16.96 4.08 6.15
C VAL A 246 -16.97 4.49 7.62
N ASN A 247 -17.90 3.96 8.40
CA ASN A 247 -17.93 4.13 9.84
C ASN A 247 -17.93 2.74 10.47
N ILE A 248 -16.87 2.40 11.21
CA ILE A 248 -16.71 1.13 11.92
C ILE A 248 -16.34 1.42 13.38
N ASN A 249 -16.60 0.48 14.27
CA ASN A 249 -16.15 0.60 15.65
C ASN A 249 -14.71 0.07 15.76
N ILE A 250 -13.75 0.94 16.01
CA ILE A 250 -12.33 0.60 16.14
C ILE A 250 -11.99 0.43 17.61
N VAL A 251 -11.42 -0.72 17.97
CA VAL A 251 -11.03 -1.02 19.35
C VAL A 251 -9.57 -1.46 19.42
N GLU A 252 -8.74 -0.65 20.07
CA GLU A 252 -7.39 -1.06 20.43
C GLU A 252 -7.44 -1.99 21.64
N GLY A 253 -6.94 -3.21 21.52
CA GLY A 253 -6.85 -4.12 22.65
C GLY A 253 -6.61 -5.58 22.30
N ASP A 254 -6.41 -6.38 23.34
CA ASP A 254 -6.37 -7.84 23.21
C ASP A 254 -7.78 -8.36 22.88
N ALA A 255 -7.94 -8.96 21.71
CA ALA A 255 -9.20 -9.52 21.24
C ALA A 255 -9.81 -10.51 22.24
N LYS A 256 -8.99 -11.27 22.98
CA LYS A 256 -9.49 -12.18 24.02
C LYS A 256 -10.19 -11.45 25.15
N LYS A 257 -9.77 -10.23 25.48
CA LYS A 257 -10.41 -9.41 26.53
C LYS A 257 -11.63 -8.67 25.97
N VAL A 258 -11.44 -7.99 24.85
CA VAL A 258 -12.46 -7.14 24.21
C VAL A 258 -13.70 -7.96 23.82
N ILE A 259 -13.53 -9.18 23.31
CA ILE A 259 -14.64 -9.99 22.83
C ILE A 259 -15.70 -10.26 23.90
N HIS A 260 -15.33 -10.25 25.19
CA HIS A 260 -16.27 -10.52 26.28
C HIS A 260 -17.39 -9.50 26.42
N SER A 261 -17.18 -8.25 25.95
CA SER A 261 -18.18 -7.18 26.04
C SER A 261 -19.08 -7.06 24.80
N ILE A 262 -18.72 -7.70 23.68
CA ILE A 262 -19.40 -7.47 22.39
C ILE A 262 -19.81 -8.77 21.67
N ARG A 263 -19.36 -9.95 22.10
CA ARG A 263 -19.65 -11.22 21.39
C ARG A 263 -21.13 -11.56 21.26
N ASP A 264 -21.95 -11.19 22.26
CA ASP A 264 -23.37 -11.57 22.28
C ASP A 264 -24.19 -10.75 21.26
N MET A 265 -23.56 -9.73 20.66
CA MET A 265 -24.12 -8.91 19.58
C MET A 265 -23.71 -9.40 18.18
N ALA A 266 -22.83 -10.41 18.06
CA ALA A 266 -22.22 -10.78 16.80
C ALA A 266 -23.07 -11.78 16.00
N ASP A 267 -23.43 -11.40 14.77
CA ASP A 267 -23.95 -12.34 13.77
C ASP A 267 -22.82 -13.14 13.12
N ARG A 268 -21.61 -12.55 13.05
CA ARG A 268 -20.42 -13.18 12.45
C ARG A 268 -19.13 -12.74 13.13
N ILE A 269 -18.21 -13.70 13.28
CA ILE A 269 -16.86 -13.44 13.78
C ILE A 269 -15.83 -13.85 12.73
N ILE A 270 -14.86 -12.98 12.47
CA ILE A 270 -13.69 -13.20 11.62
C ILE A 270 -12.46 -13.33 12.52
N MET A 271 -11.80 -14.49 12.45
CA MET A 271 -10.60 -14.82 13.24
C MET A 271 -9.40 -15.07 12.32
N ASN A 272 -8.95 -14.03 11.61
CA ASN A 272 -7.84 -14.13 10.67
C ASN A 272 -6.46 -14.04 11.37
N PHE A 273 -6.17 -14.97 12.27
CA PHE A 273 -4.88 -15.12 12.93
C PHE A 273 -4.42 -16.58 12.86
N PRO A 274 -3.74 -16.98 11.77
CA PRO A 274 -3.24 -18.35 11.57
C PRO A 274 -2.11 -18.74 12.52
#